data_AF-A0A1F5E289-F1
#
_entry.id   AF-A0A1F5E289-F1
#
_cell.length_a   1.000
_cell.length_b   1.000
_cell.length_c   1.000
_cell.angle_alpha   90.00
_cell.angle_beta   90.00
_cell.angle_gamma   90.00
#
_symmetry.space_group_name_H-M   'P 1'
#
loop_
_entity.id
_entity.type
_entity.pdbx_description
1 polymer ?
#
loop_
_entity_poly.entity_id
_entity_poly.type
_entity_poly.pdbx_seq_one_letter_code
_entity_poly.pdbx_strand_id
1 'polypeptide(L)'
;MKNLILDWLDFVNYDVLQKPLPEVPQFSYKQNFIFHKEKKGYWLESKDFPGLIASGNNLKELRSALFDSMLTYFDVPRATARRIQDPLILHLPNGRTVKPETPTIHYLAIKTAAA
;
A
#
# COMPACT_ATOMS: atom_id res chain seq x y z
N MET A 1 -2.97 -5.24 -12.64
CA MET A 1 -3.68 -6.31 -13.39
C MET A 1 -4.04 -7.42 -12.41
N LYS A 2 -5.31 -7.84 -12.36
CA LYS A 2 -5.76 -8.95 -11.51
C LYS A 2 -5.24 -10.25 -12.10
N ASN A 3 -4.39 -10.97 -11.36
CA ASN A 3 -3.85 -12.26 -11.80
C ASN A 3 -4.55 -13.35 -11.00
N LEU A 4 -5.70 -13.79 -11.52
CA LEU A 4 -6.66 -14.67 -10.85
C LEU A 4 -6.02 -15.98 -10.33
N ILE A 5 -5.08 -16.55 -11.08
CA ILE A 5 -4.38 -17.79 -10.70
C ILE A 5 -3.52 -17.57 -9.45
N LEU A 6 -2.70 -16.51 -9.46
CA LEU A 6 -1.85 -16.17 -8.31
C LEU A 6 -2.69 -15.77 -7.10
N ASP A 7 -3.81 -15.07 -7.33
CA ASP A 7 -4.72 -14.69 -6.27
C ASP A 7 -5.36 -15.92 -5.60
N TRP A 8 -5.71 -16.94 -6.38
CA TRP A 8 -6.24 -18.20 -5.88
C TRP A 8 -5.19 -19.02 -5.14
N LEU A 9 -3.96 -19.09 -5.66
CA LEU A 9 -2.84 -19.76 -4.98
C LEU A 9 -2.51 -19.11 -3.63
N ASP A 10 -2.52 -17.77 -3.56
CA ASP A 10 -2.33 -17.05 -2.30
C ASP A 10 -3.45 -17.36 -1.31
N PHE A 11 -4.71 -17.41 -1.79
CA PHE A 11 -5.85 -17.75 -0.93
C PHE A 11 -5.72 -19.15 -0.33
N VAL A 12 -5.42 -20.16 -1.16
CA VAL A 12 -5.27 -21.53 -0.68
C VAL A 12 -4.09 -21.65 0.30
N ASN A 13 -2.94 -21.06 -0.02
CA ASN A 13 -1.75 -21.21 0.82
C ASN A 13 -1.87 -20.50 2.17
N TYR A 14 -2.38 -19.27 2.19
CA TYR A 14 -2.32 -18.44 3.39
C TYR A 14 -3.64 -18.38 4.16
N ASP A 15 -4.79 -18.47 3.47
CA ASP A 15 -6.10 -18.40 4.14
C ASP A 15 -6.66 -19.79 4.46
N VAL A 16 -6.45 -20.79 3.59
CA VAL A 16 -6.94 -22.18 3.83
C VAL A 16 -5.92 -23.04 4.57
N LEU A 17 -4.69 -23.09 4.08
CA LEU A 17 -3.61 -23.91 4.66
C LEU A 17 -2.88 -23.23 5.83
N GLN A 18 -3.22 -21.97 6.13
CA GLN A 18 -2.64 -21.18 7.24
C GLN A 18 -1.11 -21.16 7.26
N LYS A 19 -0.47 -21.20 6.09
CA LYS A 19 1.00 -21.06 6.01
C LYS A 19 1.41 -19.69 6.55
N PRO A 20 2.55 -19.59 7.25
CA PRO A 20 3.06 -18.30 7.69
C PRO A 20 3.29 -17.40 6.49
N LEU A 21 2.91 -16.13 6.62
CA LEU A 21 3.18 -15.13 5.60
C LEU A 21 4.70 -14.92 5.48
N PRO A 22 5.20 -14.66 4.26
CA PRO A 22 6.58 -14.25 4.07
C PRO A 22 6.92 -13.05 4.95
N GLU A 23 8.10 -13.09 5.57
CA GLU A 23 8.61 -11.98 6.37
C GLU A 23 8.75 -10.72 5.52
N VAL A 24 8.47 -9.58 6.15
CA VAL A 24 8.56 -8.26 5.52
C VAL A 24 9.68 -7.50 6.21
N PRO A 25 10.57 -6.83 5.46
CA PRO A 25 11.55 -5.94 6.08
C PRO A 25 10.84 -4.84 6.88
N GLN A 26 11.40 -4.49 8.03
CA GLN A 26 10.87 -3.39 8.83
C GLN A 26 11.30 -2.06 8.21
N PHE A 27 10.34 -1.25 7.77
CA PHE A 27 10.59 0.09 7.26
C PHE A 27 9.57 1.10 7.80
N SER A 28 9.97 2.37 7.80
CA SER A 28 9.13 3.49 8.22
C SER A 28 8.34 4.06 7.04
N TYR A 29 7.03 4.26 7.25
CA TYR A 29 6.16 5.01 6.32
C TYR A 29 6.33 6.52 6.42
N LYS A 30 6.98 7.02 7.48
CA LYS A 30 7.38 8.42 7.56
C LYS A 30 8.61 8.63 6.70
N GLN A 31 8.48 9.45 5.67
CA GLN A 31 9.53 9.75 4.72
C GLN A 31 9.49 11.23 4.33
N ASN A 32 10.66 11.77 3.98
CA ASN A 32 10.82 13.10 3.43
C ASN A 32 10.77 13.03 1.91
N PHE A 33 9.85 13.78 1.29
CA PHE A 33 9.67 13.81 -0.15
C PHE A 33 9.96 15.18 -0.74
N ILE A 34 10.45 15.19 -1.98
CA ILE A 34 10.44 16.38 -2.83
C ILE A 34 9.19 16.27 -3.70
N PHE A 35 8.33 17.29 -3.63
CA PHE A 35 7.07 17.30 -4.34
C PHE A 35 7.16 18.19 -5.58
N HIS A 36 6.76 17.64 -6.72
CA HIS A 36 6.76 18.31 -8.00
C HIS A 36 5.34 18.36 -8.57
N LYS A 37 4.94 19.56 -9.00
CA LYS A 37 3.65 19.80 -9.64
C LYS A 37 3.87 20.15 -11.10
N GLU A 38 3.25 19.40 -12.00
CA GLU A 38 3.29 19.63 -13.43
C GLU A 38 1.91 19.97 -14.00
N LYS A 39 1.88 20.43 -15.27
CA LYS A 39 0.62 20.79 -15.95
C LYS A 39 -0.38 19.63 -16.05
N LYS A 40 0.10 18.38 -16.05
CA LYS A 40 -0.70 17.16 -16.25
C LYS A 40 -0.70 16.21 -15.05
N GLY A 41 -0.22 16.63 -13.88
CA GLY A 41 -0.22 15.77 -12.71
C GLY A 41 0.81 16.17 -11.66
N TYR A 42 1.12 15.22 -10.81
CA TYR A 42 2.02 15.36 -9.70
C TYR A 42 3.00 14.19 -9.69
N TRP A 43 4.22 14.47 -9.25
CA TRP A 43 5.16 13.41 -8.90
C TRP A 43 5.96 13.80 -7.67
N LEU A 44 6.53 12.78 -7.03
CA LEU A 44 7.37 12.94 -5.87
C LEU A 44 8.52 11.96 -5.93
N GLU A 45 9.60 12.33 -5.27
CA GLU A 45 10.77 11.50 -5.05
C GLU A 45 11.12 11.48 -3.57
N SER A 46 11.56 10.33 -3.06
CA SER A 46 12.03 10.20 -1.68
C SER A 46 13.44 10.75 -1.55
N LYS A 47 13.67 11.58 -0.54
CA LYS A 47 15.03 12.00 -0.15
C LYS A 47 15.77 10.90 0.60
N ASP A 48 15.03 10.09 1.33
CA ASP A 48 15.59 9.07 2.21
C ASP A 48 15.92 7.78 1.42
N PHE A 49 15.24 7.56 0.28
CA PHE A 49 15.36 6.35 -0.54
C PHE A 49 15.56 6.71 -2.03
N PRO A 50 16.83 6.79 -2.50
CA PRO A 50 17.12 7.09 -3.89
C PRO A 50 16.45 6.12 -4.87
N GLY A 51 15.79 6.65 -5.90
CA GLY A 51 15.07 5.85 -6.89
C GLY A 51 13.62 5.52 -6.53
N LEU A 52 13.18 5.83 -5.31
CA LEU A 52 11.78 5.73 -4.93
C LEU A 52 11.02 6.97 -5.43
N ILE A 53 10.30 6.79 -6.53
CA ILE A 53 9.57 7.84 -7.24
C ILE A 53 8.13 7.38 -7.42
N ALA A 54 7.17 8.28 -7.26
CA ALA A 54 5.77 8.01 -7.55
C ALA A 54 5.12 9.19 -8.28
N SER A 55 4.18 8.89 -9.16
CA SER A 55 3.45 9.88 -9.95
C SER A 55 1.95 9.57 -9.97
N GLY A 56 1.12 10.60 -10.09
CA GLY A 56 -0.32 10.46 -10.22
C GLY A 56 -0.97 11.71 -10.80
N ASN A 57 -2.15 11.55 -11.42
CA ASN A 57 -2.89 12.66 -12.03
C ASN A 57 -3.58 13.53 -10.97
N ASN A 58 -3.81 12.99 -9.77
CA ASN A 58 -4.36 13.69 -8.62
C ASN A 58 -3.64 13.25 -7.33
N LEU A 59 -3.86 13.98 -6.24
CA LEU A 59 -3.16 13.74 -4.96
C LEU A 59 -3.49 12.39 -4.32
N LYS A 60 -4.70 11.87 -4.54
CA LYS A 60 -5.13 10.57 -4.02
C LYS A 60 -4.40 9.44 -4.75
N GLU A 61 -4.34 9.53 -6.07
CA GLU A 61 -3.59 8.61 -6.93
C GLU A 61 -2.10 8.65 -6.62
N LEU A 62 -1.52 9.85 -6.47
CA LEU A 62 -0.12 10.02 -6.09
C LEU A 62 0.22 9.32 -4.78
N ARG A 63 -0.63 9.48 -3.75
CA ARG A 63 -0.44 8.84 -2.45
C ARG A 63 -0.52 7.31 -2.55
N SER A 64 -1.49 6.77 -3.28
CA SER A 64 -1.60 5.32 -3.51
C SER A 64 -0.40 4.78 -4.31
N ALA A 65 0.00 5.47 -5.37
CA ALA A 65 1.17 5.11 -6.16
C ALA A 65 2.46 5.13 -5.33
N LEU A 66 2.58 6.06 -4.39
CA LEU A 66 3.70 6.13 -3.46
C LEU A 66 3.72 4.92 -2.52
N PHE A 67 2.58 4.55 -1.94
CA PHE A 67 2.49 3.36 -1.10
C PHE A 67 2.90 2.09 -1.88
N ASP A 68 2.39 1.90 -3.09
CA ASP A 68 2.75 0.76 -3.94
C ASP A 68 4.25 0.77 -4.31
N SER A 69 4.80 1.96 -4.58
CA SER A 69 6.23 2.13 -4.86
C SER A 69 7.09 1.80 -3.65
N MET A 70 6.65 2.15 -2.43
CA MET A 70 7.34 1.75 -1.20
C MET A 70 7.34 0.23 -1.02
N LEU A 71 6.19 -0.42 -1.21
CA LEU A 71 6.10 -1.88 -1.11
C LEU A 71 7.01 -2.57 -2.11
N THR A 72 7.12 -2.01 -3.32
CA THR A 72 8.01 -2.53 -4.36
C THR A 72 9.48 -2.28 -4.01
N TYR A 73 9.82 -1.07 -3.54
CA TYR A 73 11.18 -0.68 -3.19
C TYR A 73 11.76 -1.53 -2.05
N PHE A 74 10.93 -1.88 -1.06
CA PHE A 74 11.33 -2.75 0.05
C PHE A 74 11.09 -4.24 -0.21
N ASP A 75 10.92 -4.64 -1.48
CA ASP A 75 10.73 -6.04 -1.89
C ASP A 75 9.64 -6.77 -1.09
N VAL A 76 8.55 -6.07 -0.74
CA VAL A 76 7.47 -6.65 0.04
C VAL A 76 6.77 -7.73 -0.78
N PRO A 77 6.71 -8.99 -0.30
CA PRO A 77 6.09 -10.06 -1.05
C PRO A 77 4.61 -9.76 -1.32
N ARG A 78 4.14 -10.05 -2.54
CA ARG A 78 2.77 -9.76 -2.99
C ARG A 78 1.70 -10.25 -2.01
N ALA A 79 1.84 -11.48 -1.52
CA ALA A 79 0.89 -12.09 -0.60
C ALA A 79 0.73 -11.27 0.70
N THR A 80 1.83 -10.69 1.17
CA THR A 80 1.84 -9.83 2.35
C THR A 80 1.38 -8.41 2.02
N ALA A 81 1.86 -7.83 0.91
CA ALA A 81 1.44 -6.51 0.42
C ALA A 81 -0.09 -6.36 0.33
N ARG A 82 -0.81 -7.40 -0.14
CA ARG A 82 -2.28 -7.39 -0.23
C ARG A 82 -3.01 -7.33 1.12
N ARG A 83 -2.33 -7.71 2.21
CA ARG A 83 -2.89 -7.80 3.56
C ARG A 83 -2.42 -6.65 4.47
N ILE A 84 -1.40 -5.90 4.05
CA ILE A 84 -0.97 -4.70 4.74
C ILE A 84 -2.03 -3.61 4.54
N GLN A 85 -2.53 -3.08 5.65
CA GLN A 85 -3.35 -1.87 5.61
C GLN A 85 -2.47 -0.70 5.25
N ASP A 86 -2.88 0.08 4.24
CA ASP A 86 -2.17 1.28 3.79
C ASP A 86 -2.18 2.36 4.89
N PRO A 87 -1.05 2.59 5.59
CA PRO A 87 -0.98 3.55 6.67
C PRO A 87 -0.39 4.89 6.19
N LEU A 88 -0.09 5.03 4.90
CA LEU A 88 0.72 6.11 4.38
C LEU A 88 -0.09 7.41 4.29
N ILE A 89 0.34 8.38 5.10
CA ILE A 89 -0.14 9.76 5.06
C ILE A 89 0.86 10.59 4.25
N LEU A 90 0.39 11.19 3.16
CA LEU A 90 1.20 12.10 2.36
C LEU A 90 1.14 13.51 2.96
N HIS A 91 2.29 14.03 3.37
CA HIS A 91 2.45 15.41 3.85
C HIS A 91 2.92 16.29 2.70
N LEU A 92 2.13 17.32 2.36
CA LEU A 92 2.45 18.25 1.26
C LEU A 92 3.19 19.50 1.78
N PRO A 93 4.00 20.17 0.94
CA PRO A 93 4.74 21.38 1.34
C PRO A 93 3.87 22.54 1.82
N ASN A 94 2.61 22.58 1.40
CA ASN A 94 1.64 23.60 1.82
C ASN A 94 0.96 23.29 3.16
N GLY A 95 1.45 22.29 3.91
CA GLY A 95 0.89 21.86 5.19
C GLY A 95 -0.37 20.98 5.09
N ARG A 96 -0.88 20.72 3.88
CA ARG A 96 -2.02 19.81 3.69
C ARG A 96 -1.56 18.36 3.83
N THR A 97 -2.48 17.50 4.27
CA THR A 97 -2.24 16.05 4.36
C THR A 97 -3.26 15.29 3.53
N VAL A 98 -2.81 14.20 2.92
CA VAL A 98 -3.68 13.27 2.17
C VAL A 98 -3.60 11.92 2.89
N LYS A 99 -4.74 11.53 3.47
CA LYS A 99 -4.88 10.30 4.24
C LYS A 99 -5.30 9.14 3.32
N PRO A 100 -4.96 7.89 3.67
CA PRO A 100 -5.53 6.72 3.00
C PRO A 100 -7.04 6.71 3.19
N GLU A 101 -7.77 6.15 2.22
CA GLU A 101 -9.18 5.86 2.44
C GLU A 101 -9.27 4.75 3.49
N THR A 102 -10.02 4.99 4.57
CA THR A 102 -10.28 3.97 5.58
C THR A 102 -10.86 2.74 4.87
N PRO A 103 -10.21 1.56 4.96
CA PRO A 103 -10.78 0.36 4.38
C PRO A 103 -12.11 0.09 5.09
N THR A 104 -13.20 0.04 4.34
CA THR A 104 -14.48 -0.47 4.85
C THR A 104 -14.29 -1.97 5.09
N ILE A 105 -13.90 -2.34 6.31
CA ILE A 105 -13.79 -3.75 6.68
C ILE A 105 -15.21 -4.28 6.80
N HIS A 106 -15.71 -4.92 5.73
CA HIS A 106 -16.90 -5.73 5.80
C HIS A 106 -16.54 -6.99 6.60
N TYR A 107 -16.63 -6.92 7.92
CA TYR A 107 -16.62 -8.13 8.74
C TYR A 107 -17.82 -8.98 8.30
N LEU A 108 -17.56 -10.13 7.68
CA LEU A 108 -18.51 -11.23 7.70
C LEU A 108 -18.63 -11.63 9.17
N ALA A 109 -19.62 -11.07 9.86
CA ALA A 109 -20.02 -11.53 11.17
C ALA A 109 -20.58 -12.94 11.00
N ILE A 110 -19.70 -13.95 11.03
CA ILE A 110 -20.11 -15.33 11.19
C ILE A 110 -20.66 -15.40 12.62
N LYS A 111 -21.97 -15.21 12.76
CA LYS A 111 -22.70 -15.64 13.96
C LYS A 111 -22.53 -17.16 14.02
N THR A 112 -21.54 -17.63 14.75
CA THR A 112 -21.58 -19.00 15.27
C THR A 112 -22.77 -19.05 16.21
N ALA A 113 -23.89 -19.59 15.73
CA ALA A 113 -24.95 -20.05 16.60
C ALA A 113 -24.35 -21.18 17.45
N ALA A 114 -23.98 -20.84 18.68
CA ALA A 114 -23.72 -21.85 19.70
C ALA A 114 -25.07 -22.53 20.02
N ALA A 115 -25.05 -23.85 19.88
CA ALA A 115 -26.15 -24.76 20.18
C ALA A 115 -26.43 -24.88 21.69
#